data_AF-A0A4D8PRR2-F1
#
_entry.id   AF-A0A4D8PRR2-F1
#
_cell.length_a   1.000
_cell.length_b   1.000
_cell.length_c   1.000
_cell.angle_alpha   90.00
_cell.angle_beta   90.00
_cell.angle_gamma   90.00
#
_symmetry.space_group_name_H-M   'P 1'
#
loop_
_entity.id
_entity.type
_entity.pdbx_description
1 polymer ?
#
loop_
_entity_poly.entity_id
_entity_poly.type
_entity_poly.pdbx_seq_one_letter_code
_entity_poly.pdbx_strand_id
1 'polypeptide(L)'
;MPKPQYSSRLMVQGYLTQDQILLVLTADPKSGEVYTQSAQAPCAAPDWLVVECHDRGLITPGDGPGRWRLSGDGWDAWNALLD
;
A
#
# COMPACT_ATOMS: atom_id res chain seq x y z
N MET A 1 -16.08 0.43 -12.21
CA MET A 1 -16.15 -0.81 -11.40
C MET A 1 -16.53 -0.43 -9.98
N PRO A 2 -17.29 -1.27 -9.23
CA PRO A 2 -17.50 -1.03 -7.80
C PRO A 2 -16.16 -1.03 -7.07
N LYS A 3 -16.04 -0.18 -6.05
CA LYS A 3 -14.84 -0.06 -5.23
C LYS A 3 -14.60 -1.39 -4.50
N PRO A 4 -13.38 -1.97 -4.54
CA PRO A 4 -13.08 -3.21 -3.83
C PRO A 4 -13.33 -3.04 -2.34
N GLN A 5 -13.94 -4.04 -1.70
CA GLN A 5 -14.05 -4.11 -0.25
C GLN A 5 -12.97 -5.07 0.24
N TYR A 6 -11.92 -4.55 0.84
CA TYR A 6 -10.81 -5.32 1.37
C TYR A 6 -11.12 -5.92 2.74
N SER A 7 -12.18 -6.73 2.83
CA SER A 7 -12.72 -7.24 4.10
C SER A 7 -12.16 -8.59 4.54
N SER A 8 -11.27 -9.19 3.75
CA SER A 8 -10.62 -10.47 4.07
C SER A 8 -9.35 -10.68 3.22
N ARG A 9 -8.41 -11.49 3.72
CA ARG A 9 -7.19 -11.88 2.98
C ARG A 9 -7.50 -12.41 1.57
N LEU A 10 -8.52 -13.25 1.44
CA LEU A 10 -8.92 -13.84 0.15
C LEU A 10 -9.36 -12.76 -0.85
N MET A 11 -10.13 -11.77 -0.40
CA MET A 11 -10.54 -10.65 -1.24
C MET A 11 -9.33 -9.84 -1.67
N VAL A 12 -8.44 -9.49 -0.75
CA VAL A 12 -7.22 -8.73 -1.09
C VAL A 12 -6.39 -9.48 -2.14
N GLN A 13 -6.16 -10.78 -1.97
CA GLN A 13 -5.42 -11.61 -2.92
C GLN A 13 -6.12 -11.76 -4.28
N GLY A 14 -7.44 -11.59 -4.34
CA GLY A 14 -8.20 -11.60 -5.60
C GLY A 14 -8.17 -10.27 -6.37
N TYR A 15 -7.91 -9.14 -5.69
CA TYR A 15 -7.94 -7.80 -6.29
C TYR A 15 -6.56 -7.18 -6.52
N LEU A 16 -5.58 -7.54 -5.68
CA LEU A 16 -4.25 -6.96 -5.69
C LEU A 16 -3.22 -7.95 -6.22
N THR A 17 -2.22 -7.42 -6.93
CA THR A 17 -1.05 -8.21 -7.32
C THR A 17 -0.14 -8.46 -6.11
N GLN A 18 0.76 -9.44 -6.23
CA GLN A 18 1.74 -9.72 -5.18
C GLN A 18 2.59 -8.48 -4.85
N ASP A 19 3.02 -7.71 -5.84
CA ASP A 19 3.83 -6.51 -5.63
C ASP A 19 3.07 -5.41 -4.87
N GLN A 20 1.79 -5.23 -5.19
CA GLN A 20 0.92 -4.28 -4.48
C GLN A 20 0.70 -4.70 -3.03
N ILE A 21 0.46 -6.00 -2.80
CA ILE A 21 0.35 -6.58 -1.45
C ILE A 21 1.64 -6.34 -0.66
N LEU A 22 2.79 -6.66 -1.25
CA LEU A 22 4.08 -6.47 -0.59
C LEU A 22 4.34 -5.01 -0.26
N LEU A 23 4.04 -4.08 -1.17
CA LEU A 23 4.17 -2.64 -0.92
C LEU A 23 3.29 -2.18 0.25
N VAL A 24 2.01 -2.56 0.26
CA VAL A 24 1.09 -2.23 1.36
C VAL A 24 1.64 -2.76 2.70
N LEU A 25 2.17 -3.99 2.72
CA LEU A 25 2.75 -4.61 3.91
C LEU A 25 4.04 -3.94 4.41
N THR A 26 4.69 -3.09 3.62
CA THR A 26 5.84 -2.30 4.10
C THR A 26 5.45 -1.13 4.99
N ALA A 27 4.16 -0.81 5.09
CA ALA A 27 3.69 0.33 5.86
C ALA A 27 4.03 0.21 7.35
N ASP A 28 4.46 1.32 7.96
CA ASP A 28 4.60 1.39 9.41
C ASP A 28 3.23 1.21 10.09
N PRO A 29 3.08 0.26 11.04
CA PRO A 29 1.79 -0.10 11.63
C PRO A 29 1.15 1.00 12.48
N LYS A 30 1.87 2.08 12.82
CA LYS A 30 1.33 3.19 13.64
C LYS A 30 0.95 4.39 12.80
N SER A 31 1.78 4.74 11.83
CA SER A 31 1.66 5.94 11.00
C SER A 31 1.09 5.65 9.62
N GLY A 32 1.14 4.40 9.17
CA GLY A 32 0.78 4.00 7.81
C GLY A 32 1.78 4.48 6.77
N GLU A 33 2.93 5.04 7.16
CA GLU A 33 3.96 5.48 6.21
C GLU A 33 4.49 4.30 5.39
N VAL A 34 4.38 4.40 4.07
CA VAL A 34 4.90 3.43 3.11
C VAL A 34 6.29 3.87 2.68
N TYR A 35 7.29 3.04 2.96
CA TYR A 35 8.69 3.34 2.66
C TYR A 35 9.00 3.04 1.18
N THR A 36 8.65 3.97 0.30
CA THR A 36 8.91 3.83 -1.15
C THR A 36 10.36 4.18 -1.53
N GLN A 37 11.02 5.05 -0.77
CA GLN A 37 12.41 5.45 -0.95
C GLN A 37 13.07 5.58 0.43
N SER A 38 13.68 4.51 0.93
CA SER A 38 14.52 4.61 2.13
C SER A 38 15.96 4.84 1.73
N ALA A 39 16.56 5.92 2.26
CA ALA A 39 18.00 6.18 2.14
C ALA A 39 18.87 5.05 2.76
N GLN A 40 18.27 4.14 3.52
CA GLN A 40 18.93 2.99 4.15
C GLN A 40 18.46 1.62 3.64
N ALA A 41 17.53 1.52 2.68
CA ALA A 41 17.09 0.24 2.13
C ALA A 41 17.54 0.07 0.67
N PRO A 42 18.16 -1.06 0.30
CA PRO A 42 18.71 -1.28 -1.05
C PRO A 42 17.62 -1.45 -2.14
N CYS A 43 16.34 -1.48 -1.77
CA CYS A 43 15.24 -1.75 -2.68
C CYS A 43 14.16 -0.67 -2.52
N ALA A 44 14.29 0.44 -3.24
CA ALA A 44 13.17 1.38 -3.40
C ALA A 44 12.04 0.70 -4.19
N ALA A 45 10.80 0.99 -3.83
CA ALA A 45 9.66 0.55 -4.64
C ALA A 45 9.78 1.21 -6.03
N PRO A 46 9.60 0.47 -7.12
CA PRO A 46 9.60 1.06 -8.45
C PRO A 46 8.51 2.14 -8.57
N ASP A 47 8.81 3.26 -9.23
CA ASP A 47 7.86 4.38 -9.35
C ASP A 47 6.52 3.94 -9.98
N TRP A 48 6.54 2.99 -10.92
CA TRP A 48 5.32 2.46 -11.54
C TRP A 48 4.39 1.80 -10.50
N LEU A 49 4.96 1.11 -9.51
CA LEU A 49 4.18 0.40 -8.48
C LEU A 49 3.55 1.40 -7.51
N VAL A 50 4.27 2.48 -7.20
CA VAL A 50 3.76 3.58 -6.37
C VAL A 50 2.59 4.27 -7.07
N VAL A 51 2.73 4.59 -8.36
CA VAL A 51 1.66 5.19 -9.17
C VAL A 51 0.44 4.28 -9.25
N GLU A 52 0.62 2.98 -9.53
CA GLU A 52 -0.49 2.03 -9.56
C GLU A 52 -1.23 1.92 -8.21
N CYS A 53 -0.49 1.85 -7.11
CA CYS A 53 -1.09 1.80 -5.78
C CYS A 53 -1.86 3.09 -5.45
N HIS A 54 -1.35 4.24 -5.88
CA HIS A 54 -2.02 5.52 -5.72
C HIS A 54 -3.31 5.59 -6.56
N ASP A 55 -3.26 5.20 -7.84
CA ASP A 55 -4.41 5.24 -8.74
C ASP A 55 -5.51 4.26 -8.32
N ARG A 56 -5.13 3.16 -7.68
CA ARG A 56 -6.05 2.20 -7.04
C ARG A 56 -6.59 2.69 -5.70
N GLY A 57 -6.10 3.82 -5.20
CA GLY A 57 -6.51 4.41 -3.94
C GLY A 57 -5.99 3.66 -2.72
N LEU A 58 -4.94 2.84 -2.82
CA LEU A 58 -4.33 2.13 -1.68
C LEU A 58 -3.41 3.03 -0.86
N ILE A 59 -2.76 3.99 -1.50
CA ILE A 59 -1.85 4.94 -0.86
C ILE A 59 -2.20 6.37 -1.27
N THR A 60 -1.83 7.32 -0.42
CA THR A 60 -1.95 8.76 -0.67
C THR A 60 -0.64 9.48 -0.36
N PRO A 61 -0.43 10.69 -0.88
CA PRO A 61 0.70 11.53 -0.47
C PRO A 61 0.77 11.68 1.06
N GLY A 62 1.98 11.58 1.62
CA GLY A 62 2.27 11.85 3.02
C GLY A 62 2.67 13.30 3.27
N ASP A 63 3.33 13.56 4.41
CA ASP A 63 3.66 14.92 4.86
C ASP A 63 4.92 15.51 4.19
N GLY A 64 5.51 14.84 3.20
CA GLY A 64 6.71 15.33 2.51
C GLY A 64 6.92 14.72 1.12
N PRO A 65 7.76 15.33 0.27
CA PRO A 65 8.07 14.82 -1.06
C PRO A 65 8.60 13.38 -1.01
N GLY A 66 8.06 12.52 -1.87
CA GLY A 66 8.43 11.11 -1.92
C GLY A 66 7.92 10.25 -0.75
N ARG A 67 7.22 10.85 0.23
CA ARG A 67 6.56 10.09 1.30
C ARG A 67 5.15 9.73 0.89
N TRP A 68 4.80 8.48 1.13
CA TRP A 68 3.48 7.93 0.89
C TRP A 68 2.95 7.33 2.18
N ARG A 69 1.63 7.25 2.29
CA ARG A 69 0.96 6.58 3.41
C ARG A 69 -0.21 5.76 2.93
N LEU A 70 -0.60 4.76 3.70
CA LEU A 70 -1.85 4.02 3.46
C LEU A 70 -3.03 4.98 3.46
N SER A 71 -3.91 4.82 2.49
CA SER A 71 -5.25 5.38 2.51
C SER A 71 -6.16 4.56 3.45
N GLY A 72 -7.44 4.93 3.56
CA GLY A 72 -8.42 4.07 4.25
C GLY A 72 -8.50 2.66 3.64
N ASP A 73 -8.54 2.57 2.31
CA ASP A 73 -8.53 1.29 1.59
C ASP A 73 -7.22 0.52 1.78
N GLY A 74 -6.10 1.24 1.82
CA GLY A 74 -4.79 0.66 2.13
C GLY A 74 -4.75 0.03 3.51
N TRP A 75 -5.34 0.70 4.50
CA TRP A 75 -5.50 0.16 5.85
C TRP A 75 -6.42 -1.06 5.90
N ASP A 76 -7.55 -1.03 5.20
CA ASP A 76 -8.45 -2.18 5.12
C ASP A 76 -7.73 -3.40 4.51
N ALA A 77 -7.00 -3.20 3.41
CA ALA A 77 -6.18 -4.24 2.80
C ALA A 77 -5.06 -4.74 3.73
N TRP A 78 -4.36 -3.83 4.40
CA TRP A 78 -3.28 -4.17 5.33
C TRP A 78 -3.79 -5.00 6.50
N ASN A 79 -4.88 -4.58 7.15
CA ASN A 79 -5.50 -5.31 8.26
C ASN A 79 -5.97 -6.70 7.81
N ALA A 80 -6.68 -6.77 6.69
CA ALA A 80 -7.18 -8.02 6.14
C ALA A 80 -6.06 -9.02 5.75
N LEU A 81 -4.85 -8.54 5.44
CA LEU A 81 -3.69 -9.38 5.15
C LEU A 81 -3.04 -9.93 6.41
N LEU A 82 -3.17 -9.27 7.57
CA LEU A 82 -2.52 -9.63 8.83
C LEU A 82 -3.43 -10.38 9.82
N ASP A 83 -4.74 -10.34 9.63
CA ASP A 83 -5.70 -11.25 10.25
C ASP A 83 -5.44 -12.72 9.83
#